data_AF-A0A1M4ZP27-F1
#
_entry.id   AF-A0A1M4ZP27-F1
#
_cell.length_a   1.000
_cell.length_b   1.000
_cell.length_c   1.000
_cell.angle_alpha   90.00
_cell.angle_beta   90.00
_cell.angle_gamma   90.00
#
_symmetry.space_group_name_H-M   'P 1'
#
loop_
_entity.id
_entity.type
_entity.pdbx_description
1 polymer ?
#
loop_
_entity_poly.entity_id
_entity_poly.type
_entity_poly.pdbx_seq_one_letter_code
_entity_poly.pdbx_strand_id
1 'polypeptide(L)'
;MNIKELLLNGKSFSELLKQFSIEAADVRIQDEDVILSDQKMKHQDVVKESICIEGKNKEGIVNFFGTLHYNLLSKLAVFEMQGFEKITAPQVC
;
A
#
# COMPACT_ATOMS: atom_id res chain seq x y z
N MET A 1 -6.47 -5.12 12.83
CA MET A 1 -5.10 -5.41 12.36
C MET A 1 -4.81 -4.44 11.25
N ASN A 2 -3.65 -3.78 11.25
CA ASN A 2 -3.38 -2.64 10.36
C ASN A 2 -2.34 -3.05 9.30
N ILE A 3 -2.76 -3.20 8.04
CA ILE A 3 -1.90 -3.67 6.94
C ILE A 3 -0.82 -2.62 6.66
N LYS A 4 -1.17 -1.33 6.74
CA LYS A 4 -0.23 -0.22 6.58
C LYS A 4 0.94 -0.32 7.56
N GLU A 5 0.70 -0.60 8.85
CA GLU A 5 1.78 -0.75 9.83
C GLU A 5 2.72 -1.92 9.50
N LEU A 6 2.18 -3.04 9.04
CA LEU A 6 2.97 -4.21 8.67
C LEU A 6 3.83 -3.96 7.44
N LEU A 7 3.29 -3.25 6.45
CA LEU A 7 4.06 -2.82 5.28
C LEU A 7 5.18 -1.84 5.68
N LEU A 8 4.89 -0.87 6.55
CA LEU A 8 5.89 0.10 7.02
C LEU A 8 7.02 -0.55 7.83
N ASN A 9 6.74 -1.64 8.56
CA ASN A 9 7.78 -2.45 9.20
C ASN A 9 8.70 -3.17 8.19
N GLY A 10 8.25 -3.32 6.94
CA GLY A 10 9.05 -3.87 5.85
C GLY A 10 10.02 -2.84 5.26
N LYS A 11 11.31 -3.21 5.18
CA LYS A 11 12.35 -2.35 4.58
C LYS A 11 12.05 -1.97 3.13
N SER A 12 11.57 -2.93 2.33
CA SER A 12 11.26 -2.73 0.90
C SER A 12 10.23 -1.61 0.68
N PHE A 13 9.14 -1.62 1.45
CA PHE A 13 8.08 -0.62 1.32
C PHE A 13 8.55 0.75 1.81
N SER A 14 9.30 0.80 2.92
CA SER A 14 9.91 2.05 3.39
C SER A 14 10.87 2.67 2.37
N GLU A 15 11.66 1.85 1.66
CA GLU A 15 12.54 2.32 0.59
C GLU A 15 11.75 2.81 -0.63
N LEU A 16 10.64 2.15 -0.99
CA LEU A 16 9.74 2.60 -2.03
C LEU A 16 9.19 4.01 -1.71
N LEU A 17 8.66 4.23 -0.50
CA LEU A 17 8.14 5.55 -0.12
C LEU A 17 9.20 6.66 -0.22
N LYS A 18 10.44 6.36 0.18
CA LYS A 18 11.57 7.29 0.05
C LYS A 18 11.89 7.63 -1.40
N GLN A 19 11.84 6.67 -2.32
CA GLN A 19 12.07 6.92 -3.76
C GLN A 19 11.10 7.96 -4.32
N PHE A 20 9.88 8.01 -3.79
CA PHE A 20 8.84 8.96 -4.21
C PHE A 20 8.69 10.16 -3.26
N SER A 21 9.56 10.32 -2.26
CA SER A 21 9.47 11.38 -1.25
C SER A 21 8.11 11.45 -0.54
N ILE A 22 7.55 10.30 -0.20
CA ILE A 22 6.26 10.16 0.50
C ILE A 22 6.54 9.82 1.96
N GLU A 23 5.92 10.56 2.88
CA GLU A 23 6.01 10.29 4.31
C GLU A 23 5.04 9.16 4.71
N ALA A 24 5.40 8.37 5.71
CA ALA A 24 4.54 7.27 6.18
C ALA A 24 3.15 7.74 6.65
N ALA A 25 3.06 8.97 7.17
CA ALA A 25 1.79 9.59 7.56
C ALA A 25 0.87 9.84 6.35
N ASP A 26 1.45 10.10 5.17
CA ASP A 26 0.75 10.48 3.94
C ASP A 26 0.39 9.30 3.04
N VAL A 27 0.56 8.07 3.54
CA VAL A 27 0.18 6.82 2.85
C VAL A 27 -1.21 6.36 3.28
N ARG A 28 -2.01 5.93 2.31
CA ARG A 28 -3.31 5.29 2.54
C ARG A 28 -3.48 4.09 1.60
N ILE A 29 -3.83 2.94 2.18
CA ILE A 29 -4.25 1.77 1.39
C ILE A 29 -5.74 1.99 1.07
N GLN A 30 -6.10 2.07 -0.21
CA GLN A 30 -7.48 2.40 -0.59
C GLN A 30 -8.45 1.25 -0.28
N ASP A 31 -8.00 0.01 -0.46
CA ASP A 31 -8.83 -1.18 -0.40
C ASP A 31 -8.80 -1.91 0.96
N GLU A 32 -8.24 -1.30 2.02
CA GLU A 32 -7.97 -1.98 3.30
C GLU A 32 -9.23 -2.63 3.91
N ASP A 33 -10.36 -1.93 3.91
CA ASP A 33 -11.62 -2.43 4.46
C ASP A 33 -12.21 -3.61 3.67
N VAL A 34 -12.03 -3.62 2.34
CA VAL A 34 -12.54 -4.69 1.47
C VAL A 34 -11.69 -5.96 1.65
N ILE A 35 -10.36 -5.80 1.66
CA ILE A 35 -9.42 -6.90 1.85
C ILE A 35 -9.66 -7.58 3.21
N LEU A 36 -9.81 -6.82 4.29
CA LEU A 36 -10.02 -7.37 5.63
C LEU A 36 -11.39 -8.05 5.78
N SER A 37 -12.39 -7.60 5.03
CA SER A 37 -13.74 -8.18 5.05
C SER A 37 -13.82 -9.50 4.27
N ASP A 38 -13.14 -9.61 3.13
CA ASP A 38 -13.08 -10.85 2.33
C ASP A 38 -12.23 -11.93 3.02
N GLN A 39 -11.12 -11.55 3.66
CA GLN A 39 -10.25 -12.47 4.40
C GLN A 39 -10.95 -13.19 5.56
N LYS A 40 -11.88 -12.53 6.26
CA LYS A 40 -12.67 -13.16 7.34
C LYS A 40 -13.53 -14.32 6.83
N MET A 41 -13.86 -14.34 5.54
CA MET A 41 -14.75 -15.35 4.95
C MET A 41 -14.00 -16.58 4.45
N LYS A 42 -12.72 -16.47 4.08
CA LYS A 42 -12.02 -17.53 3.32
C LYS A 42 -11.06 -18.43 4.11
N HIS A 43 -10.82 -18.21 5.40
CA HIS A 43 -9.92 -19.04 6.24
C HIS A 43 -8.55 -19.36 5.59
N GLN A 44 -8.00 -18.44 4.80
CA GLN A 44 -6.69 -18.63 4.16
C GLN A 44 -5.60 -17.98 4.99
N ASP A 45 -4.54 -18.73 5.31
CA ASP A 45 -3.39 -18.23 6.09
C ASP A 45 -2.50 -17.26 5.31
N VAL A 46 -2.52 -17.36 3.97
CA VAL A 46 -1.77 -16.50 3.05
C VAL A 46 -2.71 -15.90 2.03
N VAL A 47 -2.64 -14.58 1.90
CA VAL A 47 -3.53 -13.79 1.05
C VAL A 47 -2.68 -13.07 0.01
N LYS A 48 -3.17 -13.07 -1.23
CA LYS A 48 -2.57 -12.38 -2.36
C LYS A 48 -3.64 -11.58 -3.08
N GLU A 49 -3.66 -10.28 -2.85
CA GLU A 49 -4.67 -9.39 -3.41
C GLU A 49 -4.01 -8.26 -4.18
N SER A 50 -4.62 -7.85 -5.29
CA SER A 50 -4.23 -6.64 -5.99
C SER A 50 -4.77 -5.43 -5.22
N ILE A 51 -3.89 -4.49 -4.88
CA ILE A 51 -4.25 -3.34 -4.05
C ILE A 51 -3.76 -2.03 -4.67
N CYS A 52 -4.46 -0.95 -4.36
CA CYS A 52 -4.00 0.42 -4.60
C CYS A 52 -3.51 1.07 -3.30
N ILE A 53 -2.30 1.62 -3.35
CA ILE A 53 -1.73 2.43 -2.27
C ILE A 53 -1.59 3.86 -2.76
N GLU A 54 -2.33 4.77 -2.16
CA GLU A 54 -2.17 6.21 -2.36
C GLU A 54 -1.07 6.73 -1.45
N GLY A 55 -0.16 7.53 -1.97
CA GLY A 55 0.81 8.30 -1.19
C GLY A 55 0.87 9.74 -1.67
N LYS A 56 0.87 10.68 -0.73
CA LYS A 56 0.92 12.12 -1.04
C LYS A 56 2.31 12.66 -0.80
N ASN A 57 2.76 13.53 -1.70
CA ASN A 57 3.98 14.29 -1.54
C ASN A 57 3.77 15.74 -2.02
N LYS A 58 4.84 16.55 -1.98
CA LYS A 58 4.79 17.96 -2.38
C LYS A 58 4.46 18.18 -3.85
N GLU A 59 4.64 17.16 -4.70
CA GLU A 59 4.39 17.24 -6.14
C GLU A 59 2.99 16.77 -6.54
N GLY A 60 2.24 16.17 -5.62
CA GLY A 60 0.88 15.68 -5.85
C GLY A 60 0.61 14.32 -5.21
N ILE A 61 -0.22 13.53 -5.88
CA ILE A 61 -0.63 12.20 -5.43
C ILE A 61 0.08 11.15 -6.30
N VAL A 62 0.64 10.13 -5.66
CA VAL A 62 1.18 8.94 -6.32
C VAL A 62 0.30 7.75 -5.94
N ASN A 63 -0.25 7.05 -6.93
CA ASN A 63 -0.97 5.79 -6.72
C ASN A 63 -0.05 4.64 -7.13
N PHE A 64 0.24 3.74 -6.20
CA PHE A 64 0.97 2.50 -6.46
C PHE A 64 -0.01 1.35 -6.67
N PHE A 65 0.18 0.61 -7.76
CA PHE A 65 -0.58 -0.58 -8.07
C PHE A 65 0.32 -1.79 -7.94
N GLY A 66 -0.16 -2.80 -7.23
CA GLY A 66 0.64 -4.00 -7.00
C GLY A 66 -0.11 -5.09 -6.27
N THR A 67 0.62 -6.13 -5.89
CA THR A 67 0.09 -7.25 -5.13
C THR A 67 0.53 -7.16 -3.68
N LEU A 68 -0.43 -7.22 -2.76
CA LEU A 68 -0.20 -7.44 -1.35
C LEU A 68 -0.07 -8.94 -1.09
N HIS A 69 1.12 -9.38 -0.72
CA HIS A 69 1.35 -10.71 -0.16
C HIS A 69 1.31 -10.60 1.34
N TYR A 70 0.34 -11.26 1.96
CA TYR A 70 0.10 -11.14 3.39
C TYR A 70 -0.03 -12.52 4.03
N ASN A 71 0.64 -12.72 5.16
CA ASN A 71 0.57 -13.93 5.96
C ASN A 71 0.01 -13.60 7.34
N LEU A 72 -1.15 -14.20 7.66
CA LEU A 72 -1.89 -13.98 8.90
C LEU A 72 -1.18 -14.58 10.11
N LEU A 73 -0.57 -15.76 9.96
CA LEU A 73 0.14 -16.48 11.03
C LEU A 73 1.40 -15.73 11.46
N SER A 74 2.23 -15.33 10.51
CA SER A 74 3.49 -14.61 10.78
C SER A 74 3.32 -13.10 10.90
N LYS A 75 2.12 -12.58 10.64
CA LYS A 75 1.82 -11.13 10.60
C LYS A 75 2.79 -10.38 9.69
N LEU A 76 3.13 -10.97 8.54
CA LEU A 76 4.04 -10.39 7.56
C LEU A 76 3.27 -9.87 6.37
N ALA A 77 3.55 -8.63 5.95
CA ALA A 77 3.01 -8.04 4.73
C ALA A 77 4.15 -7.60 3.82
N VAL A 78 4.03 -7.91 2.54
CA VAL A 78 4.95 -7.46 1.49
C VAL A 78 4.12 -6.89 0.35
N PHE A 79 4.47 -5.69 -0.09
CA PHE A 79 3.88 -5.08 -1.27
C PHE A 79 4.84 -5.21 -2.45
N GLU A 80 4.37 -5.85 -3.51
CA GLU A 80 5.08 -6.00 -4.77
C GLU A 80 4.49 -5.01 -5.78
N MET A 81 5.20 -3.90 -6.01
CA MET A 81 4.78 -2.88 -6.97
C MET A 81 4.88 -3.40 -8.41
N GLN A 82 3.80 -3.21 -9.17
CA GLN A 82 3.71 -3.54 -10.59
C GLN A 82 3.70 -2.29 -11.46
N GLY A 83 3.17 -1.17 -10.94
CA GLY A 83 3.16 0.11 -11.62
C GLY A 83 2.78 1.25 -10.67
N PHE A 84 2.86 2.48 -11.17
CA PHE A 84 2.41 3.65 -10.45
C PHE A 84 1.88 4.74 -11.40
N GLU A 85 0.99 5.58 -10.89
CA GLU A 85 0.51 6.78 -11.56
C GLU A 85 0.79 8.00 -10.68
N LYS A 86 1.18 9.13 -11.28
CA LYS A 86 1.41 10.40 -10.59
C LYS A 86 0.39 11.42 -11.08
N ILE A 87 -0.45 11.90 -10.17
CA ILE A 87 -1.43 12.95 -10.42
C ILE A 87 -0.84 14.23 -9.85
N THR A 88 -0.27 15.05 -10.72
CA THR A 88 0.17 16.40 -10.36
C THR A 88 -1.06 17.29 -10.21
N ALA A 89 -1.12 18.10 -9.16
CA ALA A 89 -2.14 19.15 -9.07
C ALA A 89 -2.05 20.02 -10.34
N PRO A 90 -3.19 20.36 -10.99
CA PRO A 90 -3.15 21.22 -12.16
C PRO A 90 -2.45 22.52 -11.75
N GLN A 91 -1.38 22.86 -12.47
CA GLN A 91 -0.80 24.19 -12.37
C GLN A 91 -1.89 25.15 -12.82
N VAL A 92 -2.50 25.87 -11.86
CA VAL A 92 -3.34 27.01 -12.18
C VAL A 92 -2.38 28.06 -12.76
N CYS A 93 -2.38 28.19 -14.09
CA CYS A 93 -1.69 29.25 -14.80
C CYS A 93 -2.23 30.63 -14.39
#